data_AF-A0A7W8HZT4-F1
#
_entry.id   AF-A0A7W8HZT4-F1
#
_cell.length_a   1.000
_cell.length_b   1.000
_cell.length_c   1.000
_cell.angle_alpha   90.00
_cell.angle_beta   90.00
_cell.angle_gamma   90.00
#
_symmetry.space_group_name_H-M   'P 1'
#
loop_
_entity.id
_entity.type
_entity.pdbx_description
1 polymer ?
#
loop_
_entity_poly.entity_id
_entity_poly.type
_entity_poly.pdbx_seq_one_letter_code
_entity_poly.pdbx_strand_id
1 'polypeptide(L)'
;MPTRFLLVPALCLAALTAACDGDTVRISATDTEKPDAKGALKVVETLLCPQTMGSLTRKGTAVEGGAVCTYAGPRGAEVNLHLVKLHGAEPGEVLKAFEDRLSAAMPQAVAQLKTGGALTEAGPPSGDRASVRAPGVDIQADGDDATVRLPGLHIESKGDEASVRIGGFHIDATDGDGRVDIQSADGGDSVSVQANQDAAEVRTWAGGGATRASWVLTDNRPSEAGWRLVGYEARGPAGGPIVVATVRARDRDRGRVFEDAKDLVALNVGE
;
A
#
# COMPACT_ATOMS: atom_id res chain seq x y z
N MET A 1 32.96 55.70 27.60
CA MET A 1 33.11 55.61 29.08
C MET A 1 31.75 55.86 29.73
N PRO A 2 31.49 55.24 30.87
CA PRO A 2 30.30 54.43 31.17
C PRO A 2 29.16 55.28 31.78
N THR A 3 27.97 54.77 32.10
CA THR A 3 27.72 54.10 33.40
C THR A 3 26.37 53.37 33.35
N ARG A 4 26.43 52.07 33.69
CA ARG A 4 25.28 51.23 34.05
C ARG A 4 24.75 51.68 35.41
N PHE A 5 23.42 51.69 35.60
CA PHE A 5 22.83 51.46 36.91
C PHE A 5 21.66 50.49 36.80
N LEU A 6 21.80 49.38 37.53
CA LEU A 6 20.78 48.37 37.81
C LEU A 6 19.70 48.94 38.74
N LEU A 7 18.43 48.51 38.56
CA LEU A 7 17.63 47.85 39.61
C LEU A 7 16.18 47.52 39.13
N VAL A 8 15.87 46.23 39.21
CA VAL A 8 14.57 45.50 39.22
C VAL A 8 13.92 45.67 40.63
N PRO A 9 12.65 45.30 41.00
CA PRO A 9 11.50 44.68 40.30
C PRO A 9 10.13 45.39 40.52
N ALA A 10 9.08 44.98 39.78
CA ALA A 10 7.71 45.00 40.31
C ALA A 10 6.84 43.90 39.67
N LEU A 11 6.31 43.04 40.55
CA LEU A 11 5.27 42.04 40.32
C LEU A 11 4.02 42.66 39.66
N CYS A 12 3.42 41.94 38.71
CA CYS A 12 1.97 41.97 38.50
C CYS A 12 1.46 40.55 38.26
N LEU A 13 0.52 40.16 39.11
CA LEU A 13 -0.24 38.92 39.11
C LEU A 13 -1.27 38.88 37.96
N ALA A 14 -1.42 37.68 37.40
CA ALA A 14 -2.67 37.00 37.03
C ALA A 14 -3.68 37.69 36.09
N ALA A 15 -3.82 37.12 34.89
CA ALA A 15 -5.11 36.60 34.40
C ALA A 15 -4.85 35.57 33.29
N LEU A 16 -4.97 34.28 33.64
CA LEU A 16 -5.08 33.17 32.68
C LEU A 16 -6.54 33.15 32.19
N THR A 17 -6.80 33.69 31.00
CA THR A 17 -8.02 33.33 30.25
C THR A 17 -7.68 32.12 29.41
N ALA A 18 -8.20 30.97 29.85
CA ALA A 18 -8.13 29.71 29.14
C ALA A 18 -8.81 29.79 27.77
N ALA A 19 -8.28 28.96 26.87
CA ALA A 19 -8.62 28.79 25.48
C ALA A 19 -10.13 28.58 25.24
N CYS A 20 -10.64 29.26 24.21
CA CYS A 20 -11.80 28.84 23.45
C CYS A 20 -11.36 28.65 22.00
N ASP A 21 -10.47 27.68 21.76
CA ASP A 21 -10.29 27.12 20.42
C ASP A 21 -11.49 26.19 20.17
N GLY A 22 -12.58 26.79 19.71
CA GLY A 22 -13.66 26.06 19.06
C GLY A 22 -13.24 25.74 17.63
N ASP A 23 -12.26 24.86 17.47
CA ASP A 23 -11.92 24.30 16.16
C ASP A 23 -13.00 23.27 15.80
N THR A 24 -14.16 23.77 15.37
CA THR A 24 -15.16 22.93 14.73
C THR A 24 -14.59 22.49 13.39
N VAL A 25 -14.05 21.28 13.35
CA VAL A 25 -13.68 20.59 12.12
C VAL A 25 -14.97 20.39 11.31
N ARG A 26 -15.30 21.36 10.45
CA ARG A 26 -16.22 21.14 9.35
C ARG A 26 -15.47 20.36 8.30
N ILE A 27 -15.69 19.06 8.27
CA ILE A 27 -15.41 18.26 7.07
C ILE A 27 -16.41 18.73 6.01
N SER A 28 -16.01 19.72 5.22
CA SER A 28 -16.72 20.07 3.99
C SER A 28 -16.30 19.01 2.98
N ALA A 29 -17.18 18.05 2.71
CA ALA A 29 -17.05 17.21 1.54
C ALA A 29 -17.08 18.15 0.32
N THR A 30 -15.93 18.34 -0.33
CA THR A 30 -15.88 18.92 -1.66
C THR A 30 -16.38 17.86 -2.64
N ASP A 31 -17.71 17.76 -2.74
CA ASP A 31 -18.37 17.20 -3.91
C ASP A 31 -18.20 18.18 -5.06
N THR A 32 -17.07 18.10 -5.76
CA THR A 32 -16.96 18.45 -7.18
C THR A 32 -15.58 18.06 -7.65
N GLU A 33 -15.43 16.88 -8.26
CA GLU A 33 -14.78 16.72 -9.57
C GLU A 33 -15.42 15.51 -10.29
N LYS A 34 -15.59 15.65 -11.60
CA LYS A 34 -16.35 14.78 -12.51
C LYS A 34 -15.82 13.33 -12.52
N PRO A 35 -16.67 12.31 -12.76
CA PRO A 35 -16.22 10.92 -12.89
C PRO A 35 -15.40 10.62 -14.16
N ASP A 36 -15.19 11.59 -15.06
CA ASP A 36 -14.55 11.38 -16.37
C ASP A 36 -13.11 11.94 -16.47
N ALA A 37 -12.27 11.71 -15.46
CA ALA A 37 -10.84 12.07 -15.55
C ALA A 37 -9.89 11.03 -14.94
N LYS A 38 -10.28 9.75 -14.85
CA LYS A 38 -9.27 8.68 -14.86
C LYS A 38 -8.62 8.74 -16.25
N GLY A 39 -7.35 9.13 -16.31
CA GLY A 39 -6.65 9.53 -17.54
C GLY A 39 -6.91 8.57 -18.70
N ALA A 40 -7.14 9.12 -19.90
CA ALA A 40 -7.37 8.31 -21.09
C ALA A 40 -6.17 7.39 -21.34
N LEU A 41 -6.36 6.10 -21.09
CA LEU A 41 -5.30 5.11 -21.27
C LEU A 41 -4.95 4.98 -22.74
N LYS A 42 -3.66 4.98 -23.03
CA LYS A 42 -3.15 4.72 -24.38
C LYS A 42 -3.07 3.22 -24.62
N VAL A 43 -3.69 2.78 -25.71
CA VAL A 43 -3.42 1.43 -26.26
C VAL A 43 -2.05 1.49 -26.92
N VAL A 44 -1.10 0.76 -26.36
CA VAL A 44 0.30 0.76 -26.82
C VAL A 44 0.59 -0.51 -27.62
N GLU A 45 1.05 -0.35 -28.86
CA GLU A 45 1.50 -1.47 -29.69
C GLU A 45 2.99 -1.75 -29.56
N THR A 46 3.78 -0.80 -29.05
CA THR A 46 5.23 -0.90 -28.85
C THR A 46 5.67 -0.08 -27.65
N LEU A 47 6.49 -0.65 -26.76
CA LEU A 47 6.93 0.07 -25.56
C LEU A 47 7.78 1.30 -25.91
N LEU A 48 7.48 2.41 -25.24
CA LEU A 48 8.33 3.57 -25.10
C LEU A 48 9.43 3.25 -24.08
N CYS A 49 10.65 3.05 -24.60
CA CYS A 49 11.81 2.67 -23.80
C CYS A 49 12.88 3.76 -23.81
N PRO A 50 12.74 4.83 -23.00
CA PRO A 50 13.75 5.88 -22.90
C PRO A 50 15.09 5.30 -22.44
N GLN A 51 16.20 5.97 -22.78
CA GLN A 51 17.54 5.55 -22.32
C GLN A 51 17.67 5.62 -20.81
N THR A 52 16.99 6.59 -20.18
CA THR A 52 16.99 6.81 -18.73
C THR A 52 15.58 7.14 -18.24
N MET A 53 15.24 6.68 -17.04
CA MET A 53 14.05 7.11 -16.29
C MET A 53 14.41 7.17 -14.82
N GLY A 54 14.34 8.35 -14.20
CA GLY A 54 14.81 8.53 -12.83
C GLY A 54 16.24 8.01 -12.63
N SER A 55 16.41 7.03 -11.72
CA SER A 55 17.69 6.35 -11.47
C SER A 55 17.96 5.13 -12.38
N LEU A 56 17.02 4.77 -13.24
CA LEU A 56 17.10 3.63 -14.14
C LEU A 56 17.83 3.99 -15.44
N THR A 57 18.74 3.11 -15.85
CA THR A 57 19.46 3.20 -17.14
C THR A 57 19.17 1.96 -17.97
N ARG A 58 18.78 2.15 -19.23
CA ARG A 58 18.44 1.07 -20.16
C ARG A 58 19.69 0.25 -20.48
N LYS A 59 19.64 -1.06 -20.22
CA LYS A 59 20.71 -2.01 -20.57
C LYS A 59 20.52 -2.62 -21.96
N GLY A 60 19.29 -2.69 -22.45
CA GLY A 60 18.97 -3.20 -23.78
C GLY A 60 17.47 -3.39 -23.99
N THR A 61 17.08 -3.59 -25.25
CA THR A 61 15.77 -4.09 -25.65
C THR A 61 15.89 -5.59 -25.84
N ALA A 62 15.27 -6.37 -24.96
CA ALA A 62 15.30 -7.82 -25.08
C ALA A 62 14.12 -8.24 -25.95
N VAL A 63 14.41 -8.79 -27.14
CA VAL A 63 13.49 -9.53 -28.01
C VAL A 63 12.60 -8.70 -28.96
N GLU A 64 12.30 -9.33 -30.11
CA GLU A 64 11.63 -8.81 -31.30
C GLU A 64 10.40 -7.95 -31.01
N GLY A 65 10.31 -6.82 -31.72
CA GLY A 65 9.12 -5.98 -31.76
C GLY A 65 8.98 -4.96 -30.62
N GLY A 66 9.96 -4.81 -29.73
CA GLY A 66 9.92 -3.79 -28.67
C GLY A 66 8.94 -4.11 -27.53
N ALA A 67 8.71 -5.41 -27.29
CA ALA A 67 7.80 -5.89 -26.25
C ALA A 67 8.45 -5.99 -24.86
N VAL A 68 9.79 -5.98 -24.75
CA VAL A 68 10.49 -5.99 -23.46
C VAL A 68 11.69 -5.04 -23.45
N CYS A 69 11.82 -4.27 -22.37
CA CYS A 69 12.95 -3.37 -22.13
C CYS A 69 13.53 -3.60 -20.74
N THR A 70 14.86 -3.78 -20.69
CA THR A 70 15.58 -4.05 -19.44
C THR A 70 16.35 -2.82 -19.01
N TYR A 71 16.18 -2.49 -17.72
CA TYR A 71 16.80 -1.39 -17.05
C TYR A 71 17.60 -1.89 -15.85
N ALA A 72 18.69 -1.20 -15.56
CA ALA A 72 19.39 -1.33 -14.30
C ALA A 72 19.26 -0.06 -13.48
N GLY A 73 19.03 -0.27 -12.19
CA GLY A 73 19.04 0.78 -11.20
C GLY A 73 20.28 0.71 -10.30
N PRO A 74 20.39 1.64 -9.34
CA PRO A 74 21.46 1.66 -8.36
C PRO A 74 21.47 0.38 -7.51
N ARG A 75 22.65 0.04 -6.98
CA ARG A 75 22.84 -1.04 -5.98
C ARG A 75 22.34 -2.41 -6.44
N GLY A 76 22.48 -2.68 -7.75
CA GLY A 76 22.14 -3.97 -8.35
C GLY A 76 20.64 -4.21 -8.50
N ALA A 77 19.84 -3.14 -8.55
CA ALA A 77 18.44 -3.23 -8.91
C ALA A 77 18.26 -3.47 -10.41
N GLU A 78 17.22 -4.22 -10.75
CA GLU A 78 16.85 -4.58 -12.11
C GLU A 78 15.36 -4.34 -12.32
N VAL A 79 15.02 -3.70 -13.44
CA VAL A 79 13.63 -3.49 -13.85
C VAL A 79 13.45 -4.03 -15.26
N ASN A 80 12.46 -4.90 -15.48
CA ASN A 80 12.07 -5.34 -16.82
C ASN A 80 10.66 -4.86 -17.10
N LEU A 81 10.51 -4.06 -18.14
CA LEU A 81 9.24 -3.57 -18.66
C LEU A 81 8.74 -4.54 -19.73
N HIS A 82 7.49 -4.98 -19.64
CA HIS A 82 6.87 -5.95 -20.53
C HIS A 82 5.57 -5.37 -21.10
N LEU A 83 5.36 -5.53 -22.41
CA LEU A 83 4.07 -5.35 -23.06
C LEU A 83 3.39 -6.72 -23.18
N VAL A 84 2.25 -6.88 -22.52
CA VAL A 84 1.56 -8.17 -22.42
C VAL A 84 0.19 -8.08 -23.07
N LYS A 85 -0.03 -8.92 -24.07
CA LYS A 85 -1.35 -9.10 -24.69
C LYS A 85 -2.12 -10.12 -23.87
N LEU A 86 -3.32 -9.75 -23.44
CA LEU A 86 -4.15 -10.61 -22.59
C LEU A 86 -4.82 -11.74 -23.37
N HIS A 87 -5.09 -11.57 -24.67
CA HIS A 87 -5.73 -12.59 -25.51
C HIS A 87 -7.05 -13.16 -24.93
N GLY A 88 -7.81 -12.33 -24.19
CA GLY A 88 -9.04 -12.74 -23.52
C GLY A 88 -8.84 -13.36 -22.14
N ALA A 89 -7.61 -13.49 -21.65
CA ALA A 89 -7.34 -13.86 -20.26
C ALA A 89 -7.63 -12.69 -19.31
N GLU A 90 -8.07 -12.99 -18.10
CA GLU A 90 -8.25 -11.99 -17.05
C GLU A 90 -6.89 -11.42 -16.62
N PRO A 91 -6.75 -10.10 -16.41
CA PRO A 91 -5.47 -9.50 -16.05
C PRO A 91 -4.86 -10.13 -14.78
N GLY A 92 -5.70 -10.51 -13.81
CA GLY A 92 -5.26 -11.18 -12.58
C GLY A 92 -4.55 -12.52 -12.83
N GLU A 93 -5.01 -13.32 -13.80
CA GLU A 93 -4.38 -14.60 -14.15
C GLU A 93 -2.99 -14.38 -14.77
N VAL A 94 -2.87 -13.41 -15.66
CA VAL A 94 -1.61 -13.04 -16.29
C VAL A 94 -0.61 -12.52 -15.25
N LEU A 95 -1.06 -11.67 -14.34
CA LEU A 95 -0.23 -11.12 -13.28
C LEU A 95 0.21 -12.16 -12.25
N LYS A 96 -0.63 -13.17 -11.97
CA LYS A 96 -0.28 -14.30 -11.11
C LYS A 96 0.97 -15.03 -11.61
N ALA A 97 1.14 -15.18 -12.93
CA ALA A 97 2.34 -15.79 -13.50
C ALA A 97 3.62 -14.96 -13.26
N PHE A 98 3.50 -13.62 -13.21
CA PHE A 98 4.61 -12.75 -12.82
C PHE A 98 4.92 -12.88 -11.33
N GLU A 99 3.90 -12.94 -10.47
CA GLU A 99 4.06 -13.19 -9.02
C GLU A 99 4.82 -14.48 -8.76
N ASP A 100 4.44 -15.58 -9.41
CA ASP A 100 5.07 -16.89 -9.22
C ASP A 100 6.54 -16.87 -9.63
N ARG A 101 6.86 -16.24 -10.77
CA ARG A 101 8.24 -16.09 -11.24
C ARG A 101 9.09 -15.22 -10.31
N LEU A 102 8.53 -14.12 -9.81
CA LEU A 102 9.24 -13.22 -8.91
C LEU A 102 9.42 -13.84 -7.52
N SER A 103 8.40 -14.50 -7.01
CA SER A 103 8.43 -15.23 -5.73
C SER A 103 9.49 -16.32 -5.71
N ALA A 104 9.73 -16.99 -6.86
CA ALA A 104 10.80 -17.97 -6.99
C ALA A 104 12.21 -17.39 -6.74
N ALA A 105 12.40 -16.06 -6.85
CA ALA A 105 13.67 -15.40 -6.51
C ALA A 105 13.85 -15.16 -5.00
N MET A 106 12.79 -15.33 -4.20
CA MET A 106 12.76 -15.12 -2.75
C MET A 106 11.94 -16.22 -2.02
N PRO A 107 12.29 -17.52 -2.17
CA PRO A 107 11.48 -18.61 -1.63
C PRO A 107 11.37 -18.61 -0.10
N GLN A 108 12.41 -18.11 0.60
CA GLN A 108 12.42 -18.02 2.06
C GLN A 108 11.43 -16.98 2.60
N ALA A 109 11.21 -15.89 1.87
CA ALA A 109 10.21 -14.87 2.22
C ALA A 109 8.80 -15.45 2.12
N VAL A 110 8.53 -16.18 1.03
CA VAL A 110 7.26 -16.90 0.83
C VAL A 110 7.03 -17.94 1.92
N ALA A 111 8.06 -18.70 2.30
CA ALA A 111 7.96 -19.68 3.38
C ALA A 111 7.62 -19.01 4.72
N GLN A 112 8.24 -17.88 5.03
CA GLN A 112 7.93 -17.11 6.26
C GLN A 112 6.49 -16.66 6.30
N LEU A 113 5.99 -16.01 5.24
CA LEU A 113 4.60 -15.54 5.20
C LEU A 113 3.60 -16.68 5.41
N LYS A 114 3.89 -17.89 4.91
CA LYS A 114 3.05 -19.09 5.14
C LYS A 114 3.09 -19.62 6.58
N THR A 115 4.15 -19.33 7.34
CA THR A 115 4.32 -19.80 8.73
C THR A 115 3.75 -18.83 9.79
N GLY A 116 3.16 -17.70 9.39
CA GLY A 116 2.66 -16.66 10.30
C GLY A 116 1.58 -17.09 11.29
N GLY A 117 0.91 -18.22 11.06
CA GLY A 117 -0.16 -18.72 11.93
C GLY A 117 0.28 -19.52 13.16
N ALA A 118 1.47 -19.28 13.69
CA ALA A 118 1.98 -20.00 14.86
C ALA A 118 2.65 -19.03 15.86
N LEU A 119 1.89 -18.07 16.36
CA LEU A 119 2.21 -17.39 17.62
C LEU A 119 1.23 -17.89 18.69
N THR A 120 1.78 -18.10 19.88
CA THR A 120 1.24 -18.94 20.94
C THR A 120 0.29 -18.13 21.82
N GLU A 121 -0.85 -18.73 22.17
CA GLU A 121 -1.91 -18.22 23.05
C GLU A 121 -1.38 -17.37 24.22
N ALA A 122 -1.82 -16.11 24.28
CA ALA A 122 -1.89 -15.40 25.56
C ALA A 122 -3.09 -15.94 26.34
N GLY A 123 -2.85 -16.39 27.58
CA GLY A 123 -3.89 -16.99 28.42
C GLY A 123 -5.11 -16.08 28.67
N PRO A 124 -6.24 -16.67 29.07
CA PRO A 124 -7.55 -15.99 29.06
C PRO A 124 -7.53 -14.73 29.93
N PRO A 125 -7.93 -13.55 29.42
CA PRO A 125 -8.15 -12.39 30.25
C PRO A 125 -9.39 -12.56 31.12
N SER A 126 -9.36 -11.92 32.30
CA SER A 126 -10.49 -11.83 33.21
C SER A 126 -11.67 -11.14 32.52
N GLY A 127 -12.82 -11.83 32.45
CA GLY A 127 -14.03 -11.37 31.77
C GLY A 127 -14.70 -10.18 32.46
N ASP A 128 -14.19 -8.98 32.19
CA ASP A 128 -14.86 -7.73 32.52
C ASP A 128 -15.68 -7.24 31.32
N ARG A 129 -16.95 -6.90 31.57
CA ARG A 129 -17.83 -6.27 30.58
C ARG A 129 -17.86 -4.77 30.82
N ALA A 130 -17.61 -3.99 29.77
CA ALA A 130 -17.72 -2.53 29.80
C ALA A 130 -18.66 -2.06 28.69
N SER A 131 -19.46 -1.02 28.98
CA SER A 131 -20.28 -0.39 27.96
C SER A 131 -20.36 1.12 28.17
N VAL A 132 -20.33 1.87 27.07
CA VAL A 132 -20.51 3.33 27.05
C VAL A 132 -21.58 3.65 26.03
N ARG A 133 -22.61 4.38 26.46
CA ARG A 133 -23.70 4.85 25.60
C ARG A 133 -23.84 6.35 25.72
N ALA A 134 -23.69 7.03 24.59
CA ALA A 134 -23.94 8.46 24.44
C ALA A 134 -24.73 8.70 23.13
N PRO A 135 -25.34 9.87 22.93
CA PRO A 135 -26.03 10.16 21.66
C PRO A 135 -25.09 9.97 20.46
N GLY A 136 -25.44 9.03 19.58
CA GLY A 136 -24.63 8.67 18.40
C GLY A 136 -23.42 7.78 18.68
N VAL A 137 -23.15 7.38 19.93
CA VAL A 137 -22.01 6.53 20.30
C VAL A 137 -22.49 5.32 21.10
N ASP A 138 -22.14 4.12 20.65
CA ASP A 138 -22.36 2.88 21.39
C ASP A 138 -21.09 2.04 21.35
N ILE A 139 -20.53 1.78 22.54
CA ILE A 139 -19.30 0.99 22.73
C ILE A 139 -19.64 -0.14 23.68
N GLN A 140 -19.28 -1.36 23.29
CA GLN A 140 -19.46 -2.59 24.06
C GLN A 140 -18.15 -3.36 24.04
N ALA A 141 -17.69 -3.82 25.19
CA ALA A 141 -16.55 -4.72 25.32
C ALA A 141 -16.95 -5.87 26.26
N ASP A 142 -16.65 -7.09 25.86
CA ASP A 142 -17.02 -8.33 26.54
C ASP A 142 -15.89 -9.36 26.38
N GLY A 143 -15.02 -9.45 27.39
CA GLY A 143 -13.82 -10.28 27.29
C GLY A 143 -12.92 -9.79 26.13
N ASP A 144 -12.73 -10.66 25.14
CA ASP A 144 -11.93 -10.39 23.93
C ASP A 144 -12.74 -9.77 22.78
N ASP A 145 -14.06 -9.67 22.95
CA ASP A 145 -14.94 -9.11 21.93
C ASP A 145 -15.18 -7.62 22.19
N ALA A 146 -15.16 -6.82 21.12
CA ALA A 146 -15.47 -5.40 21.20
C ALA A 146 -16.30 -4.93 20.02
N THR A 147 -17.26 -4.05 20.26
CA THR A 147 -18.04 -3.39 19.22
C THR A 147 -18.05 -1.89 19.49
N VAL A 148 -17.67 -1.11 18.48
CA VAL A 148 -17.79 0.35 18.47
C VAL A 148 -18.71 0.75 17.33
N ARG A 149 -19.73 1.56 17.63
CA ARG A 149 -20.66 2.13 16.67
C ARG A 149 -20.66 3.65 16.82
N LEU A 150 -20.24 4.31 15.76
CA LEU A 150 -20.16 5.76 15.60
C LEU A 150 -20.78 6.12 14.24
N PRO A 151 -21.27 7.35 14.00
CA PRO A 151 -21.82 7.71 12.70
C PRO A 151 -20.73 7.61 11.63
N GLY A 152 -20.94 6.74 10.64
CA GLY A 152 -19.97 6.49 9.56
C GLY A 152 -18.78 5.60 9.92
N LEU A 153 -18.71 5.07 11.15
CA LEU A 153 -17.63 4.20 11.65
C LEU A 153 -18.21 3.04 12.46
N HIS A 154 -17.87 1.81 12.07
CA HIS A 154 -18.19 0.60 12.82
C HIS A 154 -16.94 -0.25 12.99
N ILE A 155 -16.62 -0.63 14.22
CA ILE A 155 -15.53 -1.55 14.55
C ILE A 155 -16.15 -2.76 15.24
N GLU A 156 -15.72 -3.95 14.84
CA GLU A 156 -16.05 -5.21 15.48
C GLU A 156 -14.76 -6.01 15.67
N SER A 157 -14.48 -6.42 16.90
CA SER A 157 -13.40 -7.34 17.28
C SER A 157 -14.05 -8.60 17.83
N LYS A 158 -13.65 -9.76 17.33
CA LYS A 158 -14.13 -11.08 17.77
C LYS A 158 -12.92 -11.99 18.00
N GLY A 159 -12.55 -12.17 19.27
CA GLY A 159 -11.28 -12.80 19.62
C GLY A 159 -10.11 -12.11 18.88
N ASP A 160 -9.44 -12.86 18.00
CA ASP A 160 -8.26 -12.41 17.25
C ASP A 160 -8.56 -11.86 15.84
N GLU A 161 -9.85 -11.71 15.49
CA GLU A 161 -10.28 -11.08 14.24
C GLU A 161 -10.82 -9.67 14.51
N ALA A 162 -10.47 -8.71 13.64
CA ALA A 162 -11.03 -7.37 13.68
C ALA A 162 -11.54 -6.93 12.30
N SER A 163 -12.73 -6.36 12.26
CA SER A 163 -13.30 -5.70 11.09
C SER A 163 -13.63 -4.24 11.38
N VAL A 164 -13.29 -3.36 10.45
CA VAL A 164 -13.53 -1.92 10.54
C VAL A 164 -14.20 -1.43 9.27
N ARG A 165 -15.36 -0.76 9.41
CA ARG A 165 -16.07 -0.10 8.33
C ARG A 165 -16.03 1.41 8.55
N ILE A 166 -15.42 2.14 7.63
CA ILE A 166 -15.29 3.61 7.71
C ILE A 166 -15.59 4.20 6.35
N GLY A 167 -16.60 5.06 6.26
CA GLY A 167 -16.79 5.93 5.09
C GLY A 167 -16.78 5.20 3.73
N GLY A 168 -17.35 3.99 3.67
CA GLY A 168 -17.37 3.17 2.45
C GLY A 168 -16.16 2.26 2.25
N PHE A 169 -15.22 2.19 3.20
CA PHE A 169 -14.14 1.22 3.21
C PHE A 169 -14.42 0.13 4.23
N HIS A 170 -13.95 -1.08 3.93
CA HIS A 170 -13.98 -2.24 4.82
C HIS A 170 -12.54 -2.73 5.01
N ILE A 171 -12.13 -2.91 6.26
CA ILE A 171 -10.80 -3.39 6.65
C ILE A 171 -11.01 -4.65 7.48
N ASP A 172 -10.39 -5.76 7.09
CA ASP A 172 -10.32 -7.00 7.85
C ASP A 172 -8.88 -7.24 8.30
N ALA A 173 -8.70 -7.62 9.55
CA ALA A 173 -7.41 -8.05 10.10
C ALA A 173 -7.57 -9.41 10.77
N THR A 174 -6.72 -10.35 10.39
CA THR A 174 -6.69 -11.73 10.90
C THR A 174 -5.33 -12.02 11.52
N ASP A 175 -5.32 -12.33 12.82
CA ASP A 175 -4.06 -12.56 13.56
C ASP A 175 -3.33 -13.85 13.12
N GLY A 176 -4.09 -14.83 12.60
CA GLY A 176 -3.56 -16.14 12.20
C GLY A 176 -2.69 -16.17 10.93
N ASP A 177 -2.58 -15.08 10.19
CA ASP A 177 -1.74 -15.01 8.98
C ASP A 177 -1.03 -13.67 8.81
N GLY A 178 -1.15 -12.77 9.80
CA GLY A 178 -0.58 -11.43 9.77
C GLY A 178 -1.11 -10.60 8.60
N ARG A 179 -2.34 -10.87 8.18
CA ARG A 179 -2.96 -10.29 6.98
C ARG A 179 -3.95 -9.19 7.35
N VAL A 180 -3.90 -8.13 6.55
CA VAL A 180 -4.85 -7.03 6.56
C VAL A 180 -5.35 -6.84 5.14
N ASP A 181 -6.66 -6.93 4.94
CA ASP A 181 -7.31 -6.68 3.67
C ASP A 181 -8.18 -5.41 3.77
N ILE A 182 -8.01 -4.50 2.83
CA ILE A 182 -8.76 -3.25 2.71
C ILE A 182 -9.50 -3.31 1.38
N GLN A 183 -10.80 -3.10 1.40
CA GLN A 183 -11.65 -3.13 0.22
C GLN A 183 -12.54 -1.89 0.19
N SER A 184 -12.70 -1.31 -1.00
CA SER A 184 -13.72 -0.30 -1.24
C SER A 184 -15.11 -0.95 -1.30
N ALA A 185 -16.15 -0.25 -0.84
CA ALA A 185 -17.52 -0.76 -0.80
C ALA A 185 -18.10 -1.08 -2.18
N ASP A 186 -17.59 -0.45 -3.24
CA ASP A 186 -17.96 -0.76 -4.62
C ASP A 186 -17.23 -1.99 -5.19
N GLY A 187 -16.32 -2.61 -4.41
CA GLY A 187 -15.56 -3.79 -4.78
C GLY A 187 -14.51 -3.54 -5.86
N GLY A 188 -14.29 -2.28 -6.25
CA GLY A 188 -13.34 -1.93 -7.30
C GLY A 188 -11.90 -1.98 -6.81
N ASP A 189 -11.63 -1.28 -5.71
CA ASP A 189 -10.27 -1.10 -5.20
C ASP A 189 -10.00 -1.99 -3.99
N SER A 190 -8.82 -2.61 -3.94
CA SER A 190 -8.38 -3.40 -2.81
C SER A 190 -6.88 -3.24 -2.52
N VAL A 191 -6.54 -3.34 -1.25
CA VAL A 191 -5.17 -3.42 -0.76
C VAL A 191 -5.09 -4.58 0.20
N SER A 192 -4.14 -5.48 -0.03
CA SER A 192 -3.84 -6.57 0.88
C SER A 192 -2.41 -6.43 1.37
N VAL A 193 -2.21 -6.52 2.67
CA VAL A 193 -0.90 -6.54 3.31
C VAL A 193 -0.80 -7.83 4.10
N GLN A 194 0.26 -8.59 3.89
CA GLN A 194 0.59 -9.74 4.73
C GLN A 194 2.00 -9.55 5.26
N ALA A 195 2.19 -9.64 6.57
CA ALA A 195 3.50 -9.50 7.18
C ALA A 195 3.73 -10.62 8.19
N ASN A 196 4.91 -11.22 8.14
CA ASN A 196 5.36 -12.15 9.17
C ASN A 196 6.87 -12.07 9.34
N GLN A 197 7.31 -11.88 10.59
CA GLN A 197 8.71 -11.73 10.97
C GLN A 197 9.42 -10.66 10.12
N ASP A 198 10.36 -11.09 9.28
CA ASP A 198 11.18 -10.24 8.42
C ASP A 198 10.58 -10.04 7.01
N ALA A 199 9.53 -10.78 6.67
CA ALA A 199 8.92 -10.79 5.35
C ALA A 199 7.60 -10.01 5.34
N ALA A 200 7.36 -9.30 4.24
CA ALA A 200 6.09 -8.63 3.98
C ALA A 200 5.73 -8.70 2.50
N GLU A 201 4.46 -8.99 2.23
CA GLU A 201 3.82 -8.92 0.94
C GLU A 201 2.78 -7.80 0.95
N VAL A 202 2.75 -6.99 -0.10
CA VAL A 202 1.71 -5.98 -0.33
C VAL A 202 1.16 -6.18 -1.73
N ARG A 203 -0.17 -6.27 -1.85
CA ARG A 203 -0.89 -6.29 -3.11
C ARG A 203 -1.83 -5.10 -3.16
N THR A 204 -1.91 -4.45 -4.30
CA THR A 204 -2.86 -3.39 -4.55
C THR A 204 -3.54 -3.66 -5.88
N TRP A 205 -4.84 -3.44 -5.91
CA TRP A 205 -5.66 -3.51 -7.10
C TRP A 205 -6.55 -2.29 -7.12
N ALA A 206 -6.61 -1.61 -8.26
CA ALA A 206 -7.62 -0.60 -8.49
C ALA A 206 -8.52 -1.08 -9.63
N GLY A 207 -9.82 -1.04 -9.36
CA GLY A 207 -10.86 -1.54 -10.25
C GLY A 207 -11.36 -0.48 -11.22
N GLY A 208 -12.31 -0.90 -12.05
CA GLY A 208 -12.94 -0.08 -13.08
C GLY A 208 -12.53 -0.51 -14.50
N GLY A 209 -12.69 0.40 -15.48
CA GLY A 209 -12.42 0.11 -16.90
C GLY A 209 -10.94 -0.07 -17.29
N ALA A 210 -10.05 -0.09 -16.29
CA ALA A 210 -8.60 -0.10 -16.44
C ALA A 210 -7.99 -1.07 -15.42
N THR A 211 -7.02 -1.87 -15.86
CA THR A 211 -6.13 -2.61 -14.98
C THR A 211 -5.15 -1.63 -14.35
N ARG A 212 -5.09 -1.60 -13.02
CA ARG A 212 -4.00 -0.99 -12.25
C ARG A 212 -3.74 -1.87 -11.04
N ALA A 213 -2.58 -2.50 -11.02
CA ALA A 213 -2.23 -3.46 -9.99
C ALA A 213 -0.76 -3.34 -9.63
N SER A 214 -0.44 -3.50 -8.36
CA SER A 214 0.94 -3.61 -7.91
C SER A 214 1.08 -4.71 -6.88
N TRP A 215 2.22 -5.39 -6.90
CA TRP A 215 2.55 -6.43 -5.95
C TRP A 215 4.01 -6.27 -5.54
N VAL A 216 4.29 -6.38 -4.24
CA VAL A 216 5.63 -6.26 -3.68
C VAL A 216 5.82 -7.33 -2.62
N LEU A 217 6.91 -8.09 -2.73
CA LEU A 217 7.39 -9.01 -1.71
C LEU A 217 8.76 -8.54 -1.23
N THR A 218 8.92 -8.46 0.08
CA THR A 218 10.16 -8.02 0.74
C THR A 218 10.58 -8.97 1.84
N ASP A 219 11.88 -9.00 2.11
CA ASP A 219 12.49 -9.70 3.24
C ASP A 219 13.74 -8.96 3.70
N ASN A 220 13.92 -8.79 5.01
CA ASN A 220 15.16 -8.23 5.56
C ASN A 220 16.38 -9.11 5.28
N ARG A 221 16.16 -10.42 5.16
CA ARG A 221 17.16 -11.43 4.82
C ARG A 221 17.30 -11.51 3.29
N PRO A 222 18.52 -11.41 2.76
CA PRO A 222 18.73 -11.61 1.33
C PRO A 222 18.45 -13.06 0.95
N SER A 223 17.87 -13.28 -0.23
CA SER A 223 17.85 -14.60 -0.86
C SER A 223 19.25 -15.07 -1.23
N GLU A 224 19.41 -16.32 -1.65
CA GLU A 224 20.71 -16.86 -2.11
C GLU A 224 21.32 -16.02 -3.23
N ALA A 225 20.47 -15.54 -4.14
CA ALA A 225 20.87 -14.65 -5.22
C ALA A 225 21.01 -13.19 -4.76
N GLY A 226 20.86 -12.87 -3.48
CA GLY A 226 21.03 -11.54 -2.88
C GLY A 226 19.82 -10.61 -2.94
N TRP A 227 18.65 -11.11 -3.38
CA TRP A 227 17.44 -10.29 -3.53
C TRP A 227 16.77 -10.05 -2.18
N ARG A 228 16.30 -8.83 -1.94
CA ARG A 228 15.55 -8.44 -0.74
C ARG A 228 14.17 -7.86 -1.06
N LEU A 229 13.95 -7.53 -2.33
CA LEU A 229 12.70 -7.02 -2.84
C LEU A 229 12.48 -7.55 -4.24
N VAL A 230 11.26 -8.02 -4.49
CA VAL A 230 10.75 -8.30 -5.82
C VAL A 230 9.32 -7.76 -5.92
N GLY A 231 8.89 -7.39 -7.11
CA GLY A 231 7.54 -6.86 -7.30
C GLY A 231 7.20 -6.53 -8.74
N TYR A 232 6.00 -6.03 -8.97
CA TYR A 232 5.63 -5.40 -10.22
C TYR A 232 4.66 -4.24 -10.02
N GLU A 233 4.69 -3.31 -10.98
CA GLU A 233 3.60 -2.38 -11.28
C GLU A 233 3.01 -2.76 -12.64
N ALA A 234 1.69 -2.85 -12.73
CA ALA A 234 0.98 -3.22 -13.95
C ALA A 234 -0.15 -2.24 -14.22
N ARG A 235 -0.24 -1.75 -15.47
CA ARG A 235 -1.34 -0.90 -15.91
C ARG A 235 -1.73 -1.13 -17.36
N GLY A 236 -3.00 -0.90 -17.69
CA GLY A 236 -3.49 -0.88 -19.07
C GLY A 236 -5.01 -1.03 -19.16
N PRO A 237 -5.58 -1.04 -20.37
CA PRO A 237 -7.02 -1.24 -20.56
C PRO A 237 -7.46 -2.63 -20.09
N ALA A 238 -8.71 -2.77 -19.64
CA ALA A 238 -9.27 -4.05 -19.17
C ALA A 238 -9.17 -5.18 -20.23
N GLY A 239 -9.32 -4.84 -21.52
CA GLY A 239 -9.19 -5.80 -22.65
C GLY A 239 -7.76 -6.02 -23.17
N GLY A 240 -6.76 -5.33 -22.61
CA GLY A 240 -5.36 -5.40 -23.02
C GLY A 240 -4.98 -4.46 -24.18
N PRO A 241 -3.69 -4.39 -24.54
CA PRO A 241 -2.53 -4.93 -23.83
C PRO A 241 -2.23 -4.16 -22.53
N ILE A 242 -1.61 -4.83 -21.57
CA ILE A 242 -1.14 -4.21 -20.32
C ILE A 242 0.38 -4.06 -20.35
N VAL A 243 0.87 -3.03 -19.68
CA VAL A 243 2.29 -2.80 -19.43
C VAL A 243 2.61 -3.21 -18.01
N VAL A 244 3.61 -4.08 -17.85
CA VAL A 244 4.04 -4.63 -16.55
C VAL A 244 5.52 -4.32 -16.36
N ALA A 245 5.87 -3.53 -15.35
CA ALA A 245 7.24 -3.33 -14.90
C ALA A 245 7.53 -4.26 -13.72
N THR A 246 8.34 -5.28 -13.94
CA THR A 246 8.85 -6.15 -12.87
C THR A 246 10.10 -5.53 -12.26
N VAL A 247 10.23 -5.58 -10.94
CA VAL A 247 11.32 -4.98 -10.17
C VAL A 247 11.97 -6.05 -9.31
N ARG A 248 13.30 -6.06 -9.27
CA ARG A 248 14.09 -6.84 -8.31
C ARG A 248 15.20 -5.96 -7.75
N ALA A 249 15.37 -5.95 -6.44
CA ALA A 249 16.41 -5.16 -5.78
C ALA A 249 17.13 -5.93 -4.68
N ARG A 250 18.43 -5.67 -4.55
CA ARG A 250 19.32 -6.26 -3.53
C ARG A 250 19.40 -5.40 -2.28
N ASP A 251 19.01 -4.15 -2.39
CA ASP A 251 18.97 -3.19 -1.28
C ASP A 251 17.60 -3.19 -0.58
N ARG A 252 17.58 -2.70 0.66
CA ARG A 252 16.42 -2.48 1.51
C ARG A 252 15.66 -1.19 1.18
N ASP A 253 16.29 -0.25 0.49
CA ASP A 253 15.71 1.06 0.19
C ASP A 253 14.77 0.95 -1.04
N ARG A 254 13.51 0.65 -0.72
CA ARG A 254 12.42 0.22 -1.61
C ARG A 254 11.92 1.31 -2.56
N GLY A 255 11.96 2.57 -2.09
CA GLY A 255 11.16 3.64 -2.66
C GLY A 255 11.57 4.03 -4.09
N ARG A 256 12.83 4.41 -4.29
CA ARG A 256 13.23 5.07 -5.55
C ARG A 256 13.09 4.20 -6.80
N VAL A 257 13.53 2.94 -6.75
CA VAL A 257 13.50 2.07 -7.93
C VAL A 257 12.06 1.69 -8.31
N PHE A 258 11.18 1.50 -7.33
CA PHE A 258 9.79 1.14 -7.59
C PHE A 258 8.99 2.35 -8.11
N GLU A 259 9.25 3.55 -7.59
CA GLU A 259 8.67 4.78 -8.16
C GLU A 259 9.16 5.02 -9.60
N ASP A 260 10.47 4.88 -9.87
CA ASP A 260 10.99 5.01 -11.25
C ASP A 260 10.37 3.96 -12.21
N ALA A 261 10.04 2.77 -11.71
CA ALA A 261 9.37 1.73 -12.47
C ALA A 261 7.89 2.08 -12.74
N LYS A 262 7.19 2.70 -11.77
CA LYS A 262 5.84 3.24 -11.98
C LYS A 262 5.84 4.33 -13.04
N ASP A 263 6.82 5.23 -13.02
CA ASP A 263 6.98 6.28 -14.03
C ASP A 263 7.19 5.68 -15.44
N LEU A 264 7.95 4.58 -15.56
CA LEU A 264 8.09 3.84 -16.83
C LEU A 264 6.76 3.29 -17.32
N VAL A 265 5.93 2.73 -16.43
CA VAL A 265 4.60 2.22 -16.79
C VAL A 265 3.70 3.37 -17.22
N ALA A 266 3.63 4.45 -16.42
CA ALA A 266 2.83 5.63 -16.68
C ALA A 266 3.21 6.33 -17.99
N LEU A 267 4.51 6.38 -18.33
CA LEU A 267 4.98 6.89 -19.62
C LEU A 267 4.33 6.16 -20.82
N ASN A 268 4.11 4.86 -20.68
CA ASN A 268 3.56 4.03 -21.74
C ASN A 268 2.04 4.14 -21.83
N VAL A 269 1.33 3.96 -20.71
CA VAL A 269 -0.14 3.84 -20.73
C VAL A 269 -0.89 5.09 -20.30
N GLY A 270 -0.23 6.08 -19.70
CA GLY A 270 -0.86 7.25 -19.06
C GLY A 270 -1.01 7.11 -17.54
N GLU A 271 -1.38 8.22 -16.90
CA GLU A 271 -1.59 8.30 -15.44
C GLU A 271 -2.93 7.75 -14.95
#